data_AF-A0AAC8VKW5-F1
#
_entry.id   AF-A0AAC8VKW5-F1
#
_cell.length_a   1.000
_cell.length_b   1.000
_cell.length_c   1.000
_cell.angle_alpha   90.00
_cell.angle_beta   90.00
_cell.angle_gamma   90.00
#
_symmetry.space_group_name_H-M   'P 1'
#
loop_
_entity.id
_entity.type
_entity.pdbx_description
1 polymer ?
#
loop_
_entity_poly.entity_id
_entity_poly.type
_entity_poly.pdbx_seq_one_letter_code
_entity_poly.pdbx_strand_id
1 'polypeptide(L)'
;MKTQVRDDAISKNKYIVRILMATTLSQAVVIALLGGLTLYAFIAKETVYVPINGSPSYSLSQLRFTPSYLQQVASNVMQLRLTWSNDTVVDQYGKLMSMVQPKERKPIREQFNREITAIKKRHMSSVFYQDQVATKLDIKSQEAQVTGMLQRVDAGVVLQPVKRTYLLKFNYSSGTLQVVSIKEVKSNA
;
A
#
# COMPACT_ATOMS: atom_id res chain seq x y z
N MET A 1 2.74 -77.18 -12.84
CA MET A 1 1.87 -76.61 -11.77
C MET A 1 2.52 -75.46 -11.00
N LYS A 2 3.81 -75.52 -10.58
CA LYS A 2 4.50 -74.42 -9.86
C LYS A 2 4.68 -73.10 -10.64
N THR A 3 4.82 -73.16 -11.97
CA THR A 3 5.03 -71.98 -12.83
C THR A 3 3.76 -71.12 -12.99
N GLN A 4 2.61 -71.77 -13.18
CA GLN A 4 1.32 -71.09 -13.36
C GLN A 4 0.88 -70.32 -12.10
N VAL A 5 1.14 -70.86 -10.91
CA VAL A 5 0.87 -70.18 -9.63
C VAL A 5 1.77 -68.95 -9.45
N ARG A 6 3.03 -69.03 -9.93
CA ARG A 6 3.99 -67.93 -9.85
C ARG A 6 3.65 -66.80 -10.82
N ASP A 7 3.22 -67.12 -12.02
CA ASP A 7 2.87 -66.13 -13.05
C ASP A 7 1.55 -65.39 -12.72
N ASP A 8 0.60 -66.08 -12.08
CA ASP A 8 -0.63 -65.46 -11.55
C ASP A 8 -0.33 -64.48 -10.39
N ALA A 9 0.60 -64.85 -9.49
CA ALA A 9 1.04 -63.98 -8.39
C ALA A 9 1.77 -62.71 -8.89
N ILE A 10 2.62 -62.83 -9.91
CA ILE A 10 3.33 -61.69 -10.51
C ILE A 10 2.34 -60.75 -11.21
N SER A 11 1.36 -61.31 -11.92
CA SER A 11 0.34 -60.52 -12.62
C SER A 11 -0.53 -59.74 -11.62
N LYS A 12 -1.04 -60.40 -10.57
CA LYS A 12 -1.80 -59.74 -9.48
C LYS A 12 -1.00 -58.62 -8.80
N ASN A 13 0.28 -58.85 -8.50
CA ASN A 13 1.14 -57.80 -7.93
C ASN A 13 1.32 -56.61 -8.88
N LYS A 14 1.45 -56.84 -10.19
CA LYS A 14 1.56 -55.76 -11.18
C LYS A 14 0.28 -54.91 -11.25
N TYR A 15 -0.90 -55.53 -11.11
CA TYR A 15 -2.17 -54.80 -11.03
C TYR A 15 -2.28 -53.99 -9.73
N ILE A 16 -1.91 -54.59 -8.59
CA ILE A 16 -1.90 -53.89 -7.29
C ILE A 16 -0.96 -52.68 -7.33
N VAL A 17 0.26 -52.83 -7.86
CA VAL A 17 1.22 -51.72 -7.98
C VAL A 17 0.69 -50.60 -8.90
N ARG A 18 0.01 -50.94 -10.00
CA ARG A 18 -0.61 -49.92 -10.89
C ARG A 18 -1.74 -49.16 -10.19
N ILE A 19 -2.57 -49.84 -9.42
CA ILE A 19 -3.65 -49.20 -8.64
C ILE A 19 -3.06 -48.32 -7.53
N LEU A 20 -2.02 -48.79 -6.84
CA LEU A 20 -1.32 -48.01 -5.81
C LEU A 20 -0.63 -46.77 -6.40
N MET A 21 -0.02 -46.88 -7.57
CA MET A 21 0.56 -45.73 -8.27
C MET A 21 -0.52 -44.72 -8.67
N ALA A 22 -1.64 -45.17 -9.23
CA ALA A 22 -2.74 -44.29 -9.64
C ALA A 22 -3.36 -43.55 -8.44
N THR A 23 -3.57 -44.24 -7.32
CA THR A 23 -4.11 -43.65 -6.08
C THR A 23 -3.13 -42.65 -5.46
N THR A 24 -1.83 -42.97 -5.42
CA THR A 24 -0.80 -42.04 -4.93
C THR A 24 -0.71 -40.78 -5.79
N LEU A 25 -0.78 -40.93 -7.12
CA LEU A 25 -0.76 -39.80 -8.05
C LEU A 25 -2.01 -38.92 -7.87
N SER A 26 -3.18 -39.54 -7.73
CA SER A 26 -4.44 -38.85 -7.45
C SER A 26 -4.36 -38.05 -6.15
N GLN A 27 -3.81 -38.64 -5.08
CA GLN A 27 -3.64 -37.96 -3.80
C GLN A 27 -2.65 -36.78 -3.90
N ALA A 28 -1.57 -36.92 -4.66
CA ALA A 28 -0.62 -35.83 -4.90
C ALA A 28 -1.29 -34.63 -5.62
N VAL A 29 -2.14 -34.89 -6.60
CA VAL A 29 -2.91 -33.85 -7.31
C VAL A 29 -3.87 -33.14 -6.35
N VAL A 30 -4.60 -33.89 -5.50
CA VAL A 30 -5.51 -33.31 -4.52
C VAL A 30 -4.77 -32.41 -3.51
N ILE A 31 -3.62 -32.86 -3.01
CA ILE A 31 -2.79 -32.06 -2.08
C ILE A 31 -2.29 -30.79 -2.77
N ALA A 32 -1.85 -30.86 -4.03
CA ALA A 32 -1.40 -29.68 -4.78
C ALA A 32 -2.54 -28.66 -4.98
N LEU A 33 -3.75 -29.13 -5.31
CA LEU A 33 -4.92 -28.27 -5.45
C LEU A 33 -5.31 -27.61 -4.13
N LEU A 34 -5.35 -28.37 -3.04
CA LEU A 34 -5.64 -27.84 -1.70
C LEU A 34 -4.57 -26.83 -1.24
N GLY A 35 -3.30 -27.11 -1.52
CA GLY A 35 -2.19 -26.18 -1.27
C GLY A 35 -2.35 -24.87 -2.04
N GLY A 36 -2.73 -24.93 -3.32
CA GLY A 36 -3.00 -23.74 -4.13
C GLY A 36 -4.20 -22.93 -3.60
N LEU A 37 -5.30 -23.61 -3.25
CA LEU A 37 -6.51 -22.99 -2.70
C LEU A 37 -6.27 -22.32 -1.35
N THR A 38 -5.50 -22.95 -0.47
CA THR A 38 -5.17 -22.39 0.86
C THR A 38 -4.26 -21.17 0.74
N LEU A 39 -3.26 -21.19 -0.15
CA LEU A 39 -2.44 -20.01 -0.45
C LEU A 39 -3.28 -18.88 -1.05
N TYR A 40 -4.17 -19.19 -1.98
CA TYR A 40 -5.08 -18.20 -2.56
C TYR A 40 -5.99 -17.59 -1.50
N ALA A 41 -6.63 -18.41 -0.66
CA ALA A 41 -7.48 -17.96 0.42
C ALA A 41 -6.72 -17.08 1.43
N PHE A 42 -5.46 -17.41 1.71
CA PHE A 42 -4.61 -16.61 2.60
C PHE A 42 -4.30 -15.22 2.01
N ILE A 43 -3.95 -15.15 0.72
CA ILE A 43 -3.61 -13.91 0.02
C ILE A 43 -4.86 -13.04 -0.23
N ALA A 44 -5.98 -13.67 -0.59
CA ALA A 44 -7.25 -13.01 -0.89
C ALA A 44 -8.02 -12.59 0.35
N LYS A 45 -7.61 -13.03 1.55
CA LYS A 45 -8.28 -12.67 2.81
C LYS A 45 -8.34 -11.16 2.95
N GLU A 46 -9.57 -10.67 3.07
CA GLU A 46 -9.88 -9.26 3.26
C GLU A 46 -10.04 -8.97 4.75
N THR A 47 -9.36 -7.93 5.22
CA THR A 47 -9.42 -7.43 6.59
C THR A 47 -10.17 -6.12 6.59
N VAL A 48 -11.29 -6.05 7.30
CA VAL A 48 -12.10 -4.83 7.44
C VAL A 48 -11.60 -4.06 8.66
N TYR A 49 -11.24 -2.80 8.45
CA TYR A 49 -10.88 -1.86 9.50
C TYR A 49 -12.04 -0.88 9.71
N VAL A 50 -12.51 -0.79 10.96
CA VAL A 50 -13.55 0.15 11.38
C VAL A 50 -12.91 1.16 12.34
N PRO A 51 -12.60 2.38 11.88
CA PRO A 51 -12.03 3.41 12.73
C PRO A 51 -13.03 3.88 13.79
N ILE A 52 -12.57 4.13 15.01
CA ILE A 52 -13.40 4.64 16.13
C ILE A 52 -13.89 6.08 15.87
N ASN A 53 -13.26 6.81 14.94
CA ASN A 53 -13.38 8.26 14.81
C ASN A 53 -14.36 8.72 13.70
N GLY A 54 -15.34 7.90 13.32
CA GLY A 54 -16.32 8.24 12.27
C GLY A 54 -15.74 8.33 10.85
N SER A 55 -14.51 7.88 10.64
CA SER A 55 -13.94 7.71 9.29
C SER A 55 -14.58 6.50 8.59
N PRO A 56 -14.78 6.55 7.25
CA PRO A 56 -15.39 5.44 6.54
C PRO A 56 -14.61 4.15 6.77
N SER A 57 -15.33 3.06 7.03
CA SER A 57 -14.73 1.73 7.11
C SER A 57 -14.05 1.40 5.80
N TYR A 58 -12.87 0.79 5.87
CA TYR A 58 -12.13 0.37 4.70
C TYR A 58 -11.71 -1.08 4.84
N SER A 59 -11.54 -1.75 3.71
CA SER A 59 -11.13 -3.13 3.68
C SER A 59 -9.85 -3.27 2.86
N LEU A 60 -9.02 -4.19 3.32
CA LEU A 60 -7.65 -4.37 2.85
C LEU A 60 -7.35 -5.86 2.73
N SER A 61 -6.93 -6.29 1.56
CA SER A 61 -6.36 -7.63 1.31
C SER A 61 -4.95 -7.47 0.77
N GLN A 62 -4.15 -8.52 0.69
CA GLN A 62 -2.81 -8.38 0.10
C GLN A 62 -2.84 -7.93 -1.38
N LEU A 63 -3.97 -8.15 -2.07
CA LEU A 63 -4.15 -7.89 -3.50
C LEU A 63 -4.92 -6.60 -3.82
N ARG A 64 -5.84 -6.21 -2.94
CA ARG A 64 -6.80 -5.13 -3.21
C ARG A 64 -7.02 -4.27 -1.98
N PHE A 65 -7.30 -3.00 -2.22
CA PHE A 65 -7.67 -2.01 -1.22
C PHE A 65 -8.93 -1.26 -1.66
N THR A 66 -9.69 -0.73 -0.70
CA THR A 66 -10.85 0.12 -1.01
C THR A 66 -10.45 1.58 -1.25
N PRO A 67 -11.24 2.34 -2.01
CA PRO A 67 -10.98 3.78 -2.22
C PRO A 67 -10.87 4.57 -0.91
N SER A 68 -11.65 4.20 0.12
CA SER A 68 -11.58 4.83 1.45
C SER A 68 -10.19 4.68 2.10
N TYR A 69 -9.51 3.56 1.89
CA TYR A 69 -8.12 3.38 2.35
C TYR A 69 -7.16 4.32 1.62
N LEU A 70 -7.26 4.40 0.30
CA LEU A 70 -6.43 5.31 -0.50
C LEU A 70 -6.66 6.78 -0.09
N GLN A 71 -7.91 7.16 0.16
CA GLN A 71 -8.26 8.50 0.65
C GLN A 71 -7.62 8.80 2.00
N GLN A 72 -7.71 7.86 2.94
CA GLN A 72 -7.14 8.02 4.28
C GLN A 72 -5.61 8.12 4.24
N VAL A 73 -4.95 7.23 3.49
CA VAL A 73 -3.50 7.26 3.31
C VAL A 73 -3.07 8.54 2.62
N ALA A 74 -3.76 8.98 1.57
CA ALA A 74 -3.47 10.23 0.89
C ALA A 74 -3.62 11.43 1.82
N SER A 75 -4.69 11.48 2.62
CA SER A 75 -4.88 12.55 3.60
C SER A 75 -3.77 12.58 4.64
N ASN A 76 -3.40 11.42 5.20
CA ASN A 76 -2.32 11.33 6.17
C ASN A 76 -0.97 11.76 5.57
N VAL A 77 -0.66 11.34 4.35
CA VAL A 77 0.56 11.77 3.64
C VAL A 77 0.58 13.28 3.43
N MET A 78 -0.54 13.88 3.03
CA MET A 78 -0.64 15.33 2.83
C MET A 78 -0.45 16.10 4.13
N GLN A 79 -1.03 15.61 5.23
CA GLN A 79 -0.82 16.21 6.56
C GLN A 79 0.65 16.14 6.98
N LEU A 80 1.29 14.98 6.85
CA LEU A 80 2.72 14.82 7.16
C LEU A 80 3.64 15.66 6.25
N ARG A 81 3.23 15.92 5.00
CA ARG A 81 4.02 16.67 4.02
C ARG A 81 3.92 18.19 4.20
N LEU A 82 2.74 18.69 4.58
CA LEU A 82 2.41 20.12 4.49
C LEU A 82 2.01 20.78 5.81
N THR A 83 1.78 20.02 6.89
CA THR A 83 1.28 20.57 8.16
C THR A 83 2.32 20.51 9.27
N TRP A 84 3.38 21.32 9.19
CA TRP A 84 4.52 21.31 10.12
C TRP A 84 4.82 22.69 10.71
N SER A 85 5.51 22.70 11.85
CA SER A 85 6.22 23.87 12.39
C SER A 85 7.73 23.63 12.40
N ASN A 86 8.49 24.67 12.75
CA ASN A 86 9.94 24.57 12.99
C ASN A 86 10.33 23.36 13.87
N ASP A 87 9.51 23.07 14.89
CA ASP A 87 9.81 22.04 15.88
C ASP A 87 9.35 20.65 15.41
N THR A 88 8.25 20.56 14.65
CA THR A 88 7.65 19.28 14.27
C THR A 88 8.09 18.76 12.89
N VAL A 89 8.74 19.59 12.06
CA VAL A 89 9.08 19.23 10.67
C VAL A 89 9.93 17.97 10.56
N VAL A 90 10.87 17.77 11.47
CA VAL A 90 11.76 16.59 11.47
C VAL A 90 10.96 15.31 11.69
N ASP A 91 10.09 15.30 12.70
CA ASP A 91 9.28 14.14 13.04
C ASP A 91 8.25 13.82 11.97
N GLN A 92 7.64 14.84 11.38
CA GLN A 92 6.66 14.64 10.31
C GLN A 92 7.28 14.08 9.05
N TYR A 93 8.43 14.62 8.62
CA TYR A 93 9.15 14.10 7.46
C TYR A 93 9.73 12.71 7.76
N GLY A 94 10.14 12.44 9.00
CA GLY A 94 10.53 11.10 9.44
C GLY A 94 9.41 10.09 9.32
N LYS A 95 8.20 10.42 9.80
CA LYS A 95 7.00 9.59 9.64
C LYS A 95 6.66 9.38 8.17
N LEU A 96 6.70 10.43 7.34
CA LEU A 96 6.45 10.32 5.90
C LEU A 96 7.48 9.41 5.22
N MET A 97 8.76 9.49 5.59
CA MET A 97 9.83 8.66 5.04
C MET A 97 9.59 7.16 5.26
N SER A 98 8.94 6.79 6.37
CA SER A 98 8.57 5.38 6.63
C SER A 98 7.59 4.83 5.59
N MET A 99 6.77 5.70 5.00
CA MET A 99 5.76 5.38 3.99
C MET A 99 6.32 5.43 2.56
N VAL A 100 7.50 6.02 2.34
CA VAL A 100 8.12 6.14 1.03
C VAL A 100 8.66 4.79 0.55
N GLN A 101 8.42 4.50 -0.73
CA GLN A 101 8.94 3.31 -1.39
C GLN A 101 10.47 3.23 -1.28
N PRO A 102 11.07 2.07 -0.93
CA PRO A 102 12.52 1.96 -0.71
C PRO A 102 13.40 2.54 -1.81
N LYS A 103 13.00 2.41 -3.08
CA LYS A 103 13.71 2.96 -4.25
C LYS A 103 13.79 4.49 -4.25
N GLU A 104 12.75 5.16 -3.76
CA GLU A 104 12.63 6.63 -3.78
C GLU A 104 13.13 7.30 -2.48
N ARG A 105 13.49 6.51 -1.45
CA ARG A 105 13.88 7.06 -0.14
C ARG A 105 15.10 7.97 -0.21
N LYS A 106 16.13 7.60 -0.98
CA LYS A 106 17.37 8.38 -1.06
C LYS A 106 17.13 9.79 -1.65
N PRO A 107 16.58 9.95 -2.87
CA PRO A 107 16.37 11.28 -3.45
C PRO A 107 15.39 12.12 -2.61
N ILE A 108 14.31 11.51 -2.09
CA ILE A 108 13.33 12.23 -1.25
C ILE A 108 13.97 12.68 0.07
N ARG A 109 14.82 11.85 0.70
CA ARG A 109 15.50 12.22 1.95
C ARG A 109 16.45 13.39 1.76
N GLU A 110 17.19 13.42 0.67
CA GLU A 110 18.07 14.54 0.34
C GLU A 110 17.27 15.84 0.15
N GLN A 111 16.13 15.76 -0.54
CA GLN A 111 15.22 16.90 -0.67
C GLN A 111 14.69 17.36 0.69
N PHE A 112 14.21 16.43 1.52
CA PHE A 112 13.65 16.73 2.84
C PHE A 112 14.67 17.37 3.78
N ASN A 113 15.93 16.91 3.76
CA ASN A 113 17.00 17.51 4.57
C ASN A 113 17.29 18.96 4.19
N ARG A 114 17.27 19.28 2.88
CA ARG A 114 17.40 20.66 2.40
C ARG A 114 16.24 21.53 2.86
N GLU A 115 15.01 21.02 2.73
CA GLU A 115 13.81 21.73 3.17
C GLU A 115 13.80 21.97 4.68
N ILE A 116 14.11 20.95 5.49
CA ILE A 116 14.20 21.07 6.95
C ILE A 116 15.18 22.19 7.34
N THR A 117 16.35 22.23 6.71
CA THR A 117 17.36 23.26 7.00
C THR A 117 16.83 24.66 6.71
N ALA A 118 16.14 24.84 5.59
CA ALA A 118 15.54 26.13 5.21
C ALA A 118 14.40 26.53 6.15
N ILE A 119 13.53 25.58 6.52
CA ILE A 119 12.41 25.77 7.45
C ILE A 119 12.91 26.21 8.82
N LYS A 120 13.94 25.53 9.34
CA LYS A 120 14.53 25.85 10.64
C LYS A 120 15.21 27.21 10.66
N LYS A 121 15.95 27.54 9.60
CA LYS A 121 16.64 28.83 9.47
C LYS A 121 15.67 30.03 9.44
N ARG A 122 14.48 29.84 8.88
CA ARG A 122 13.49 30.92 8.65
C ARG A 122 12.31 30.90 9.62
N HIS A 123 12.33 29.99 10.61
CA HIS A 123 11.22 29.78 11.55
C HIS A 123 9.85 29.67 10.85
N MET A 124 9.82 28.88 9.78
CA MET A 124 8.60 28.70 9.00
C MET A 124 7.60 27.76 9.70
N SER A 125 6.33 27.97 9.43
CA SER A 125 5.28 26.99 9.69
C SER A 125 4.30 26.92 8.52
N SER A 126 3.62 25.78 8.42
CA SER A 126 2.71 25.47 7.33
C SER A 126 1.57 24.63 7.87
N VAL A 127 0.35 24.93 7.44
CA VAL A 127 -0.85 24.15 7.73
C VAL A 127 -1.63 23.94 6.44
N PHE A 128 -2.03 22.70 6.19
CA PHE A 128 -2.82 22.35 5.02
C PHE A 128 -4.24 21.92 5.42
N TYR A 129 -5.21 22.71 4.97
CA TYR A 129 -6.62 22.44 5.12
C TYR A 129 -7.12 21.70 3.89
N GLN A 130 -7.19 20.38 3.98
CA GLN A 130 -7.66 19.53 2.90
C GLN A 130 -9.16 19.72 2.65
N ASP A 131 -9.53 19.89 1.38
CA ASP A 131 -10.91 19.80 0.92
C ASP A 131 -11.22 18.33 0.59
N GLN A 132 -11.99 17.68 1.47
CA GLN A 132 -12.35 16.27 1.32
C GLN A 132 -13.24 16.03 0.10
N VAL A 133 -14.04 17.01 -0.32
CA VAL A 133 -14.97 16.89 -1.45
C VAL A 133 -14.23 17.02 -2.78
N ALA A 134 -13.19 17.86 -2.83
CA ALA A 134 -12.38 18.07 -4.02
C ALA A 134 -11.26 17.02 -4.22
N THR A 135 -11.25 15.95 -3.41
CA THR A 135 -10.26 14.86 -3.54
C THR A 135 -10.72 13.87 -4.61
N LYS A 136 -9.94 13.70 -5.69
CA LYS A 136 -10.20 12.69 -6.73
C LYS A 136 -9.31 11.49 -6.51
N LEU A 137 -9.88 10.29 -6.65
CA LEU A 137 -9.18 9.02 -6.41
C LEU A 137 -9.22 8.19 -7.69
N ASP A 138 -8.07 7.67 -8.10
CA ASP A 138 -7.98 6.67 -9.17
C ASP A 138 -7.32 5.39 -8.62
N ILE A 139 -8.17 4.40 -8.38
CA ILE A 139 -7.77 3.10 -7.82
C ILE A 139 -6.93 2.32 -8.83
N LYS A 140 -7.20 2.45 -10.14
CA LYS A 140 -6.52 1.67 -11.17
C LYS A 140 -5.08 2.13 -11.35
N SER A 141 -4.86 3.45 -11.36
CA SER A 141 -3.51 4.03 -11.45
C SER A 141 -2.82 4.16 -10.09
N GLN A 142 -3.54 3.92 -8.98
CA GLN A 142 -3.07 4.10 -7.60
C GLN A 142 -2.66 5.55 -7.32
N GLU A 143 -3.49 6.48 -7.80
CA GLU A 143 -3.25 7.92 -7.71
C GLU A 143 -4.35 8.61 -6.92
N ALA A 144 -3.98 9.64 -6.17
CA ALA A 144 -4.90 10.49 -5.45
C ALA A 144 -4.57 11.95 -5.73
N GLN A 145 -5.55 12.71 -6.20
CA GLN A 145 -5.44 14.14 -6.38
C GLN A 145 -6.12 14.84 -5.19
N VAL A 146 -5.32 15.46 -4.33
CA VAL A 146 -5.80 16.13 -3.12
C VAL A 146 -5.74 17.63 -3.33
N THR A 147 -6.86 18.30 -3.12
CA THR A 147 -6.97 19.76 -3.19
C THR A 147 -7.20 20.33 -1.79
N GLY A 148 -6.64 21.50 -1.51
CA GLY A 148 -6.85 22.17 -0.23
C GLY A 148 -6.29 23.59 -0.19
N MET A 149 -6.47 24.23 0.94
CA MET A 149 -5.93 25.56 1.24
C MET A 149 -4.65 25.43 2.04
N LEU A 150 -3.58 26.02 1.53
CA LEU A 150 -2.27 26.04 2.18
C LEU A 150 -2.05 27.40 2.83
N GLN A 151 -1.87 27.41 4.14
CA GLN A 151 -1.54 28.60 4.91
C GLN A 151 -0.12 28.44 5.46
N ARG A 152 0.71 29.47 5.26
CA ARG A 152 2.10 29.46 5.70
C ARG A 152 2.43 30.72 6.47
N VAL A 153 3.34 30.57 7.43
CA VAL A 153 3.95 31.66 8.16
C VAL A 153 5.45 31.59 7.94
N ASP A 154 6.06 32.72 7.61
CA ASP A 154 7.48 32.84 7.33
C ASP A 154 8.05 33.97 8.18
N ALA A 155 8.94 33.65 9.12
CA ALA A 155 9.48 34.60 10.10
C ALA A 155 8.42 35.48 10.79
N GLY A 156 7.25 34.90 11.10
CA GLY A 156 6.13 35.61 11.75
C GLY A 156 5.18 36.35 10.79
N VAL A 157 5.49 36.42 9.50
CA VAL A 157 4.59 37.00 8.48
C VAL A 157 3.65 35.92 7.95
N VAL A 158 2.34 36.14 8.14
CA VAL A 158 1.30 35.25 7.60
C VAL A 158 1.14 35.51 6.11
N LEU A 159 1.44 34.50 5.29
CA LEU A 159 1.23 34.56 3.85
C LEU A 159 -0.25 34.35 3.52
N GLN A 160 -0.70 34.93 2.40
CA GLN A 160 -2.07 34.73 1.94
C GLN A 160 -2.33 33.23 1.69
N PRO A 161 -3.47 32.68 2.16
CA PRO A 161 -3.84 31.30 1.89
C PRO A 161 -3.93 31.03 0.39
N VAL A 162 -3.26 29.99 -0.09
CA VAL A 162 -3.26 29.62 -1.51
C VAL A 162 -3.92 28.26 -1.70
N LYS A 163 -4.88 28.18 -2.62
CA LYS A 163 -5.44 26.90 -3.04
C LYS A 163 -4.41 26.13 -3.86
N ARG A 164 -4.09 24.92 -3.43
CA ARG A 164 -3.11 24.04 -4.07
C ARG A 164 -3.69 22.66 -4.30
N THR A 165 -3.27 22.05 -5.40
CA THR A 165 -3.66 20.68 -5.76
C THR A 165 -2.41 19.84 -5.89
N TYR A 166 -2.43 18.66 -5.26
CA TYR A 166 -1.30 17.72 -5.26
C TYR A 166 -1.74 16.40 -5.85
N LEU A 167 -0.93 15.85 -6.74
CA LEU A 167 -1.03 14.49 -7.24
C LEU A 167 -0.08 13.60 -6.46
N LEU A 168 -0.66 12.66 -5.73
CA LEU A 168 0.05 11.61 -5.02
C LEU A 168 -0.01 10.34 -5.86
N LYS A 169 1.14 9.72 -6.06
CA LYS A 169 1.25 8.41 -6.70
C LYS A 169 1.73 7.38 -5.68
N PHE A 170 1.02 6.27 -5.64
CA PHE A 170 1.31 5.18 -4.73
C PHE A 170 1.73 3.92 -5.50
N ASN A 171 2.36 3.02 -4.77
CA ASN A 171 2.57 1.64 -5.18
C ASN A 171 2.01 0.74 -4.09
N TYR A 172 1.03 -0.08 -4.44
CA TYR A 172 0.44 -1.06 -3.55
C TYR A 172 1.25 -2.36 -3.60
N SER A 173 1.90 -2.69 -2.48
CA SER A 173 2.63 -3.95 -2.33
C SER A 173 2.37 -4.54 -0.96
N SER A 174 2.04 -5.83 -0.93
CA SER A 174 1.90 -6.63 0.30
C SER A 174 0.97 -5.98 1.33
N GLY A 175 -0.19 -5.47 0.89
CA GLY A 175 -1.15 -4.84 1.79
C GLY A 175 -0.87 -3.38 2.16
N THR A 176 0.22 -2.76 1.69
CA THR A 176 0.57 -1.39 2.08
C THR A 176 0.72 -0.47 0.87
N LEU A 177 0.16 0.74 0.95
CA LEU A 177 0.39 1.80 -0.03
C LEU A 177 1.69 2.52 0.31
N GLN A 178 2.67 2.42 -0.59
CA GLN A 178 3.93 3.12 -0.49
C GLN A 178 3.91 4.38 -1.36
N VAL A 179 4.39 5.50 -0.84
CA VAL A 179 4.48 6.75 -1.59
C VAL A 179 5.60 6.64 -2.62
N VAL A 180 5.26 6.85 -3.89
CA VAL A 180 6.22 6.92 -5.01
C VAL A 180 6.56 8.38 -5.32
N SER A 181 5.56 9.23 -5.42
CA SER A 181 5.80 10.66 -5.68
C SER A 181 4.68 11.53 -5.14
N ILE A 182 5.04 12.76 -4.74
CA ILE A 182 4.11 13.82 -4.36
C ILE A 182 4.47 15.01 -5.25
N LYS A 183 3.56 15.40 -6.15
CA LYS A 183 3.78 16.51 -7.08
C LYS A 183 2.67 17.53 -6.96
N GLU A 184 3.03 18.81 -6.97
CA GLU A 184 2.04 19.87 -7.08
C GLU A 184 1.58 19.97 -8.53
N VAL A 185 0.27 19.88 -8.74
CA VAL A 185 -0.35 20.13 -10.04
C VAL A 185 -0.67 21.61 -10.09
N LYS A 186 -0.01 22.34 -11.00
CA LYS A 186 -0.40 23.72 -11.28
C LYS A 186 -1.82 23.68 -11.85
N SER A 187 -2.77 24.27 -11.13
CA SER A 187 -4.04 24.65 -11.75
C SER A 187 -3.68 25.69 -12.79
N ASN A 188 -3.75 25.33 -14.07
CA ASN A 188 -3.80 26.34 -15.12
C ASN A 188 -5.06 27.16 -14.84
N ALA A 189 -4.86 28.39 -14.40
CA ALA A 189 -5.89 29.42 -14.47
C ALA A 189 -6.03 29.86 -15.92
#